data_AF-A0A962K561-F1
#
_entry.id   AF-A0A962K561-F1
#
_cell.length_a   1.000
_cell.length_b   1.000
_cell.length_c   1.000
_cell.angle_alpha   90.00
_cell.angle_beta   90.00
_cell.angle_gamma   90.00
#
_symmetry.space_group_name_H-M   'P 1'
#
loop_
_entity.id
_entity.type
_entity.pdbx_description
1 polymer ?
#
loop_
_entity_poly.entity_id
_entity_poly.type
_entity_poly.pdbx_seq_one_letter_code
_entity_poly.pdbx_strand_id
1 'polypeptide(L)'
;LGSILLYGYPKSRWWALSIIWLVSGAGVWLFARQAYHFGASGLTHGMFFYLFVNGILRRDKRSIVLLMVAFFMYGGMLLTILPREPDVSYEYHFFGAVGGVLSALIFRRRDPKTIPKTYSWEQQSGDGYTLEEVDPIIGDQWKTEKQKAEEVLLAEESKIRRARAAQAFKNSSHH
;
A
#
# COMPACT_ATOMS: atom_id res chain seq x y z
N LEU A 1 -11.97 14.27 9.59
CA LEU A 1 -12.53 13.91 8.26
C LEU A 1 -12.26 14.95 7.17
N GLY A 2 -12.64 16.22 7.34
CA GLY A 2 -12.45 17.27 6.33
C GLY A 2 -11.01 17.38 5.82
N SER A 3 -10.01 17.49 6.71
CA SER A 3 -8.60 17.55 6.31
C SER A 3 -8.16 16.32 5.51
N ILE A 4 -8.59 15.12 5.92
CA ILE A 4 -8.27 13.87 5.21
C ILE A 4 -8.82 13.89 3.78
N LEU A 5 -10.05 14.37 3.59
CA LEU A 5 -10.64 14.52 2.27
C LEU A 5 -9.90 15.55 1.42
N LEU A 6 -9.65 16.74 1.98
CA LEU A 6 -9.04 17.85 1.26
C LEU A 6 -7.62 17.54 0.79
N TYR A 7 -6.83 16.84 1.63
CA TYR A 7 -5.46 16.44 1.31
C TYR A 7 -5.40 15.13 0.50
N GLY A 8 -6.27 14.16 0.80
CA GLY A 8 -6.24 12.84 0.17
C GLY A 8 -6.78 12.83 -1.26
N TYR A 9 -7.72 13.74 -1.58
CA TYR A 9 -8.51 13.68 -2.81
C TYR A 9 -8.71 15.07 -3.44
N PRO A 10 -7.64 15.75 -3.90
CA PRO A 10 -7.68 17.15 -4.30
C PRO A 10 -8.56 17.45 -5.52
N LYS A 11 -8.76 16.49 -6.45
CA LYS A 11 -9.55 16.70 -7.67
C LYS A 11 -11.03 16.38 -7.48
N SER A 12 -11.37 15.47 -6.56
CA SER A 12 -12.75 15.03 -6.32
C SER A 12 -13.41 15.68 -5.10
N ARG A 13 -12.63 16.26 -4.16
CA ARG A 13 -13.14 16.80 -2.88
C ARG A 13 -14.38 17.69 -3.02
N TRP A 14 -14.35 18.69 -3.91
CA TRP A 14 -15.45 19.65 -4.04
C TRP A 14 -16.70 19.01 -4.64
N TRP A 15 -16.51 18.15 -5.65
CA TRP A 15 -17.61 17.41 -6.26
C TRP A 15 -18.24 16.41 -5.30
N ALA A 16 -17.43 15.70 -4.51
CA ALA A 16 -17.91 14.79 -3.49
C ALA A 16 -18.74 15.56 -2.44
N LEU A 17 -18.24 16.70 -1.94
CA LEU A 17 -18.97 17.53 -0.98
C LEU A 17 -20.31 18.03 -1.54
N SER A 18 -20.34 18.46 -2.82
CA SER A 18 -21.58 18.90 -3.47
C SER A 18 -22.60 17.77 -3.57
N ILE A 19 -22.19 16.57 -4.02
CA ILE A 19 -23.10 15.43 -4.10
C ILE A 19 -23.57 15.01 -2.71
N ILE A 20 -22.67 14.93 -1.72
CA ILE A 20 -23.03 14.60 -0.34
C ILE A 20 -24.08 15.57 0.19
N TRP A 21 -23.85 16.88 0.04
CA TRP A 21 -24.76 17.92 0.52
C TRP A 21 -26.13 17.84 -0.16
N LEU A 22 -26.17 17.67 -1.49
CA LEU A 22 -27.41 17.56 -2.25
C LEU A 22 -28.18 16.30 -1.89
N VAL A 23 -27.52 15.15 -1.82
CA VAL A 23 -28.17 13.87 -1.52
C VAL A 23 -28.65 13.83 -0.07
N SER A 24 -27.87 14.34 0.89
CA SER A 24 -28.30 14.43 2.29
C SER A 24 -29.49 15.35 2.46
N GLY A 25 -29.46 16.53 1.82
CA GLY A 25 -30.55 17.50 1.90
C GLY A 25 -31.83 17.01 1.23
N ALA A 26 -31.72 16.50 0.00
CA ALA A 26 -32.86 15.99 -0.76
C ALA A 26 -33.49 14.75 -0.12
N GLY A 27 -32.68 13.82 0.37
CA GLY A 27 -33.18 12.62 1.05
C GLY A 27 -33.97 12.96 2.30
N VAL A 28 -33.46 13.87 3.12
CA VAL A 28 -34.15 14.32 4.34
C VAL A 28 -35.42 15.10 3.98
N TRP A 29 -35.37 15.99 2.99
CA TRP A 29 -36.54 16.74 2.54
C TRP A 29 -37.70 15.84 2.09
N LEU A 30 -37.39 14.70 1.45
CA LEU A 30 -38.39 13.75 0.97
C LEU A 30 -38.88 12.78 2.05
N PHE A 31 -38.03 12.38 2.99
CA PHE A 31 -38.29 11.21 3.85
C PHE A 31 -38.25 11.48 5.35
N ALA A 32 -37.77 12.64 5.81
CA ALA A 32 -37.59 12.90 7.23
C ALA A 32 -38.85 13.42 7.92
N ARG A 33 -38.99 13.04 9.19
CA ARG A 33 -40.07 13.45 10.10
C ARG A 33 -39.63 14.71 10.87
N GLN A 34 -40.56 15.40 11.52
CA GLN A 34 -40.30 16.58 12.37
C GLN A 34 -39.32 16.24 13.51
N ALA A 35 -38.01 16.45 13.31
CA ALA A 35 -36.97 16.25 14.31
C ALA A 35 -35.81 17.25 14.09
N TYR A 36 -34.96 17.45 15.09
CA TYR A 36 -33.85 18.41 15.02
C TYR A 36 -32.77 17.92 14.05
N HIS A 37 -32.68 18.55 12.88
CA HIS A 37 -31.74 18.15 11.83
C HIS A 37 -30.52 19.08 11.80
N PHE A 38 -29.40 18.64 12.37
CA PHE A 38 -28.12 19.33 12.19
C PHE A 38 -27.51 18.93 10.84
N GLY A 39 -27.72 19.73 9.79
CA GLY A 39 -27.28 19.39 8.42
C GLY A 39 -25.78 19.10 8.26
N ALA A 40 -24.95 19.55 9.20
CA ALA A 40 -23.52 19.24 9.24
C ALA A 40 -23.23 17.75 9.48
N SER A 41 -24.11 17.02 10.17
CA SER A 41 -23.88 15.59 10.45
C SER A 41 -23.99 14.73 9.19
N GLY A 42 -24.84 15.08 8.22
CA GLY A 42 -24.89 14.40 6.92
C GLY A 42 -23.60 14.55 6.13
N LEU A 43 -23.02 15.75 6.16
CA LEU A 43 -21.72 16.02 5.55
C LEU A 43 -20.61 15.18 6.18
N THR A 44 -20.55 15.08 7.51
CA THR A 44 -19.53 14.26 8.18
C THR A 44 -19.70 12.78 7.86
N HIS A 45 -20.93 12.25 7.87
CA HIS A 45 -21.19 10.85 7.48
C HIS A 45 -20.85 10.61 6.01
N GLY A 46 -21.25 11.50 5.11
CA GLY A 46 -20.90 11.36 3.69
C GLY A 46 -19.40 11.41 3.44
N MET A 47 -18.66 12.28 4.13
CA MET A 47 -17.19 12.32 4.04
C MET A 47 -16.57 11.01 4.54
N PHE A 48 -17.04 10.49 5.68
CA PHE A 48 -16.54 9.22 6.21
C PHE A 48 -16.80 8.06 5.23
N PHE A 49 -18.04 7.89 4.75
CA PHE A 49 -18.39 6.82 3.82
C PHE A 49 -17.70 6.97 2.46
N TYR A 50 -17.49 8.20 1.99
CA TYR A 50 -16.68 8.46 0.80
C TYR A 50 -15.25 7.94 0.98
N LEU A 51 -14.57 8.32 2.07
CA LEU A 51 -13.20 7.88 2.36
C LEU A 51 -13.13 6.36 2.55
N PHE A 52 -14.12 5.79 3.26
CA PHE A 52 -14.20 4.38 3.54
C PHE A 52 -14.32 3.55 2.25
N VAL A 53 -15.32 3.85 1.43
CA VAL A 53 -15.57 3.13 0.17
C VAL A 53 -14.46 3.38 -0.84
N ASN A 54 -13.97 4.61 -0.97
CA ASN A 54 -12.90 4.92 -1.92
C ASN A 54 -11.58 4.24 -1.52
N GLY A 55 -11.30 4.13 -0.21
CA GLY A 55 -10.20 3.34 0.32
C GLY A 55 -10.25 1.87 -0.09
N ILE A 56 -11.43 1.25 0.07
CA ILE A 56 -11.68 -0.15 -0.32
C ILE A 56 -11.58 -0.34 -1.85
N LEU A 57 -12.08 0.61 -2.64
CA LEU A 57 -12.11 0.51 -4.10
C LEU A 57 -10.75 0.74 -4.76
N ARG A 58 -9.97 1.72 -4.29
CA ARG A 58 -8.69 2.11 -4.92
C ARG A 58 -7.56 1.13 -4.61
N ARG A 59 -7.56 0.58 -3.38
CA ARG A 59 -6.58 -0.39 -2.86
C ARG A 59 -5.12 0.02 -3.05
N ASP A 60 -4.83 1.33 -3.10
CA ASP A 60 -3.45 1.85 -3.10
C ASP A 60 -2.98 2.18 -1.68
N LYS A 61 -1.66 2.18 -1.44
CA LYS A 61 -1.07 2.36 -0.10
C LYS A 61 -1.62 3.61 0.61
N ARG A 62 -1.73 4.75 -0.08
CA ARG A 62 -2.24 5.99 0.53
C ARG A 62 -3.71 5.86 0.88
N SER A 63 -4.52 5.32 -0.02
CA SER A 63 -5.96 5.15 0.19
C SER A 63 -6.26 4.20 1.36
N ILE A 64 -5.47 3.14 1.53
CA ILE A 64 -5.59 2.21 2.66
C ILE A 64 -5.24 2.90 3.98
N VAL A 65 -4.16 3.67 4.04
CA VAL A 65 -3.79 4.43 5.25
C VAL A 65 -4.89 5.43 5.62
N LEU A 66 -5.42 6.17 4.65
CA LEU A 66 -6.52 7.11 4.90
C LEU A 66 -7.78 6.41 5.40
N LEU A 67 -8.12 5.25 4.82
CA LEU A 67 -9.20 4.38 5.29
C LEU A 67 -8.98 3.95 6.75
N MET A 68 -7.79 3.45 7.08
CA MET A 68 -7.48 2.99 8.43
C MET A 68 -7.58 4.11 9.45
N VAL A 69 -7.01 5.29 9.16
CA VAL A 69 -7.10 6.46 10.04
C VAL A 69 -8.55 6.91 10.20
N ALA A 70 -9.31 6.99 9.10
CA ALA A 70 -10.71 7.38 9.15
C ALA A 70 -11.54 6.36 9.96
N PHE A 71 -11.35 5.06 9.72
CA PHE A 71 -12.07 4.00 10.42
C PHE A 71 -11.69 3.92 11.91
N PHE A 72 -10.42 4.08 12.26
CA PHE A 72 -10.00 4.08 13.66
C PHE A 72 -10.63 5.24 14.43
N MET A 73 -10.64 6.44 13.86
CA MET A 73 -11.19 7.63 14.52
C MET A 73 -12.72 7.71 14.49
N TYR A 74 -13.35 7.20 13.43
CA TYR A 74 -14.76 7.44 13.11
C TYR A 74 -15.56 6.16 12.79
N GLY A 75 -15.02 4.97 13.05
CA GLY A 75 -15.66 3.68 12.71
C GLY A 75 -17.04 3.49 13.35
N GLY A 76 -17.29 4.09 14.50
CA GLY A 76 -18.60 4.13 15.14
C GLY A 76 -19.70 4.73 14.27
N MET A 77 -19.36 5.60 13.29
CA MET A 77 -20.31 6.20 12.35
C MET A 77 -20.99 5.19 11.42
N LEU A 78 -20.49 3.94 11.35
CA LEU A 78 -21.20 2.85 10.65
C LEU A 78 -22.49 2.45 11.37
N LEU A 79 -22.59 2.68 12.67
CA LEU A 79 -23.73 2.26 13.47
C LEU A 79 -24.78 3.37 13.62
N THR A 80 -24.38 4.63 13.46
CA THR A 80 -25.23 5.82 13.61
C THR A 80 -26.14 6.09 12.41
N ILE A 81 -25.96 5.36 11.30
CA ILE A 81 -26.88 5.37 10.15
C ILE A 81 -28.12 4.50 10.39
N LEU A 82 -28.12 3.70 11.47
CA LEU A 82 -29.23 2.83 11.84
C LEU A 82 -30.19 3.55 12.81
N PRO A 83 -31.49 3.29 12.73
CA PRO A 83 -32.48 3.86 13.64
C PRO A 83 -32.35 3.24 15.04
N ARG A 84 -31.61 3.90 15.93
CA ARG A 84 -31.37 3.43 17.32
C ARG A 84 -31.89 4.36 18.40
N GLU A 85 -31.86 5.67 18.15
CA GLU A 85 -32.30 6.68 19.10
C GLU A 85 -33.51 7.44 18.54
N PRO A 86 -34.64 7.51 19.26
CA PRO A 86 -35.85 8.19 18.79
C PRO A 86 -35.67 9.69 18.55
N ASP A 87 -34.76 10.33 19.29
CA ASP A 87 -34.58 11.78 19.31
C ASP A 87 -33.54 12.29 18.29
N VAL A 88 -32.78 11.39 17.65
CA VAL A 88 -31.74 11.73 16.67
C VAL A 88 -32.16 11.25 15.28
N SER A 89 -32.23 12.16 14.32
CA SER A 89 -32.60 11.85 12.94
C SER A 89 -31.48 11.12 12.19
N TYR A 90 -31.45 9.79 12.34
CA TYR A 90 -30.57 8.89 11.58
C TYR A 90 -30.72 9.06 10.06
N GLU A 91 -31.85 9.59 9.59
CA GLU A 91 -32.12 9.86 8.17
C GLU A 91 -31.02 10.73 7.57
N TYR A 92 -30.58 11.78 8.28
CA TYR A 92 -29.55 12.69 7.78
C TYR A 92 -28.19 11.99 7.67
N HIS A 93 -27.88 11.10 8.61
CA HIS A 93 -26.67 10.26 8.58
C HIS A 93 -26.72 9.26 7.43
N PHE A 94 -27.87 8.60 7.24
CA PHE A 94 -28.09 7.62 6.21
C PHE A 94 -27.98 8.23 4.81
N PHE A 95 -28.70 9.31 4.52
CA PHE A 95 -28.62 9.96 3.22
C PHE A 95 -27.25 10.62 2.98
N GLY A 96 -26.58 11.10 4.04
CA GLY A 96 -25.18 11.47 3.98
C GLY A 96 -24.29 10.31 3.53
N ALA A 97 -24.43 9.15 4.18
CA ALA A 97 -23.69 7.93 3.83
C ALA A 97 -23.93 7.51 2.37
N VAL A 98 -25.19 7.50 1.91
CA VAL A 98 -25.55 7.23 0.51
C VAL A 98 -24.84 8.20 -0.43
N GLY A 99 -24.87 9.50 -0.16
CA GLY A 99 -24.17 10.52 -0.95
C GLY A 99 -22.65 10.28 -1.00
N GLY A 100 -22.06 9.83 0.12
CA GLY A 100 -20.64 9.46 0.21
C GLY A 100 -20.29 8.24 -0.64
N VAL A 101 -21.09 7.18 -0.56
CA VAL A 101 -20.93 5.95 -1.36
C VAL A 101 -21.05 6.27 -2.85
N LEU A 102 -22.09 7.01 -3.25
CA LEU A 102 -22.29 7.42 -4.64
C LEU A 102 -21.11 8.24 -5.16
N SER A 103 -20.66 9.22 -4.38
CA SER A 103 -19.49 10.04 -4.73
C SER A 103 -18.23 9.19 -4.92
N ALA A 104 -18.01 8.18 -4.06
CA ALA A 104 -16.86 7.29 -4.17
C ALA A 104 -16.92 6.46 -5.45
N LEU A 105 -18.09 5.95 -5.80
CA LEU A 105 -18.28 5.17 -7.03
C LEU A 105 -18.05 6.03 -8.30
N ILE A 106 -18.60 7.25 -8.32
CA ILE A 106 -18.48 8.19 -9.45
C ILE A 106 -17.03 8.67 -9.61
N PHE A 107 -16.37 9.04 -8.52
CA PHE A 107 -15.06 9.69 -8.57
C PHE A 107 -13.86 8.77 -8.32
N ARG A 108 -14.06 7.44 -8.23
CA ARG A 108 -12.98 6.46 -7.95
C ARG A 108 -11.74 6.60 -8.84
N ARG A 109 -11.91 7.06 -10.09
CA ARG A 109 -10.83 7.22 -11.09
C ARG A 109 -10.33 8.66 -11.26
N ARG A 110 -10.93 9.63 -10.57
CA ARG A 110 -10.70 11.06 -10.82
C ARG A 110 -9.41 11.57 -10.19
N ASP A 111 -9.03 11.01 -9.05
CA ASP A 111 -7.73 11.29 -8.41
C ASP A 111 -6.69 10.27 -8.86
N PRO A 112 -5.49 10.69 -9.31
CA PRO A 112 -4.46 9.77 -9.79
C PRO A 112 -4.03 8.82 -8.66
N LYS A 113 -3.76 7.56 -9.02
CA LYS A 113 -3.09 6.62 -8.10
C LYS A 113 -1.67 7.09 -7.88
N THR A 114 -1.17 6.88 -6.69
CA THR A 114 0.14 7.37 -6.29
C THR A 114 1.19 6.47 -6.93
N ILE A 115 1.96 7.01 -7.87
CA ILE A 115 3.08 6.28 -8.48
C ILE A 115 4.09 6.01 -7.35
N PRO A 116 4.50 4.75 -7.12
CA PRO A 116 5.57 4.45 -6.17
C PRO A 116 6.81 5.27 -6.56
N LYS A 117 7.40 6.02 -5.62
CA LYS A 117 8.70 6.64 -5.85
C LYS A 117 9.73 5.51 -5.76
N THR A 118 10.21 5.02 -6.89
CA THR A 118 11.42 4.18 -6.94
C THR A 118 12.60 5.09 -6.59
N TYR A 119 13.21 4.86 -5.44
CA TYR A 119 14.41 5.59 -5.03
C TYR A 119 15.65 4.97 -5.69
N SER A 120 16.68 5.76 -5.98
CA SER A 120 17.88 5.30 -6.69
C SER A 120 18.62 4.17 -5.96
N TRP A 121 18.54 4.13 -4.64
CA TRP A 121 19.12 3.05 -3.82
C TRP A 121 18.29 1.75 -3.87
N GLU A 122 17.01 1.79 -4.25
CA GLU A 122 16.15 0.61 -4.46
C GLU A 122 16.49 -0.08 -5.81
N GLN A 123 17.04 0.69 -6.76
CA GLN A 123 17.62 0.16 -7.99
C GLN A 123 19.00 -0.48 -7.74
N GLN A 124 19.70 -0.05 -6.68
CA GLN A 124 20.97 -0.62 -6.24
C GLN A 124 20.79 -1.86 -5.36
N SER A 125 19.66 -1.97 -4.66
CA SER A 125 19.29 -3.13 -3.83
C SER A 125 18.41 -4.16 -4.55
N GLY A 126 18.39 -4.14 -5.89
CA GLY A 126 17.77 -5.20 -6.67
C GLY A 126 18.71 -6.38 -6.75
N ASP A 127 18.76 -7.20 -5.71
CA ASP A 127 19.33 -8.56 -5.69
C ASP A 127 20.70 -8.70 -6.38
N GLY A 128 21.47 -7.61 -6.38
CA GLY A 128 22.75 -7.47 -7.03
C GLY A 128 23.88 -7.94 -6.13
N TYR A 129 23.71 -9.10 -5.49
CA TYR A 129 24.91 -9.88 -5.15
C TYR A 129 25.41 -10.46 -6.47
N THR A 130 26.09 -9.64 -7.28
CA THR A 130 27.09 -10.16 -8.19
C THR A 130 28.03 -10.98 -7.31
N LEU A 131 27.99 -12.31 -7.43
CA LEU A 131 28.95 -13.21 -6.78
C LEU A 131 30.42 -12.87 -7.17
N GLU A 132 30.61 -11.96 -8.13
CA GLU A 132 31.88 -11.42 -8.59
C GLU A 132 32.32 -10.14 -7.87
N GLU A 133 31.44 -9.41 -7.18
CA GLU A 133 31.84 -8.21 -6.41
C GLU A 133 32.15 -8.62 -4.96
N VAL A 134 33.27 -9.33 -4.82
CA VAL A 134 33.92 -9.49 -3.52
C VAL A 134 34.35 -8.08 -3.09
N ASP A 135 33.63 -7.51 -2.13
CA ASP A 135 33.96 -6.22 -1.51
C ASP A 135 35.47 -6.19 -1.18
N PRO A 136 36.28 -5.29 -1.77
CA PRO A 136 37.71 -5.25 -1.53
C PRO A 136 38.07 -4.98 -0.06
N ILE A 137 37.11 -4.51 0.75
CA ILE A 137 37.26 -4.31 2.19
C ILE A 137 37.06 -5.62 2.96
N ILE A 138 36.11 -6.48 2.55
CA ILE A 138 35.78 -7.73 3.25
C ILE A 138 36.53 -8.93 2.67
N GLY A 139 36.88 -8.96 1.39
CA GLY A 139 37.75 -9.96 0.77
C GLY A 139 37.37 -11.40 1.15
N ASP A 140 38.38 -12.16 1.62
CA ASP A 140 38.22 -13.52 2.17
C ASP A 140 37.97 -13.55 3.69
N GLN A 141 37.68 -12.42 4.34
CA GLN A 141 37.54 -12.36 5.81
C GLN A 141 36.33 -13.16 6.33
N TRP A 142 35.37 -13.47 5.46
CA TRP A 142 34.23 -14.33 5.78
C TRP A 142 34.59 -15.83 5.75
N LYS A 143 35.72 -16.21 5.14
CA LYS A 143 36.15 -17.62 5.07
C LYS A 143 36.76 -18.05 6.40
N THR A 144 36.29 -19.16 6.93
CA THR A 144 36.91 -19.80 8.10
C THR A 144 38.26 -20.42 7.75
N GLU A 145 39.16 -20.57 8.72
CA GLU A 145 40.49 -21.19 8.50
C GLU A 145 40.39 -22.60 7.90
N LYS A 146 39.34 -23.36 8.25
CA LYS A 146 39.07 -24.68 7.67
C LYS A 146 38.80 -24.60 6.15
N GLN A 147 38.00 -23.62 5.72
CA GLN A 147 37.66 -23.43 4.31
C GLN A 147 38.88 -22.99 3.49
N LYS A 148 39.74 -22.13 4.06
CA LYS A 148 41.01 -21.73 3.43
C LYS A 148 41.95 -22.92 3.27
N ALA A 149 42.07 -23.76 4.30
CA ALA A 149 42.90 -24.96 4.26
C ALA A 149 42.40 -25.97 3.21
N GLU A 150 41.08 -26.17 3.12
CA GLU A 150 40.46 -27.07 2.14
C GLU A 150 40.67 -26.58 0.70
N GLU A 151 40.57 -25.27 0.46
CA GLU A 151 40.83 -24.65 -0.84
C GLU A 151 42.30 -24.83 -1.30
N VAL A 152 43.25 -24.69 -0.37
CA VAL A 152 44.68 -24.94 -0.64
C VAL A 152 44.95 -26.40 -0.98
N LEU A 153 44.40 -27.33 -0.20
CA LEU A 153 44.56 -28.77 -0.43
C LEU A 153 43.98 -29.19 -1.79
N LEU A 154 42.77 -28.73 -2.12
CA LEU A 154 42.15 -29.01 -3.42
C LEU A 154 42.95 -28.41 -4.59
N ALA A 155 43.51 -27.22 -4.42
CA ALA A 155 44.37 -26.60 -5.42
C ALA A 155 45.65 -27.43 -5.64
N GLU A 156 46.26 -27.95 -4.57
CA GLU A 156 47.46 -28.79 -4.64
C GLU A 156 47.17 -30.14 -5.29
N GLU A 157 46.08 -30.81 -4.90
CA GLU A 157 45.64 -32.06 -5.51
C GLU A 157 45.34 -31.90 -7.00
N SER A 158 44.73 -30.79 -7.40
CA SER A 158 44.43 -30.50 -8.82
C SER A 158 45.71 -30.33 -9.65
N LYS A 159 46.74 -29.68 -9.09
CA LYS A 159 48.05 -29.51 -9.75
C LYS A 159 48.73 -30.87 -9.92
N ILE A 160 48.73 -31.68 -8.87
CA ILE A 160 49.31 -33.04 -8.91
C ILE A 160 48.58 -33.90 -9.94
N ARG A 161 47.24 -33.85 -9.98
CA ARG A 161 46.43 -34.60 -10.95
C ARG A 161 46.72 -34.17 -12.39
N ARG A 162 46.83 -32.87 -12.65
CA ARG A 162 47.18 -32.33 -13.97
C ARG A 162 48.59 -32.74 -14.40
N ALA A 163 49.57 -32.68 -13.50
CA ALA A 163 50.95 -33.11 -13.78
C ALA A 163 51.00 -34.61 -14.12
N ARG A 164 50.31 -35.46 -13.35
CA ARG A 164 50.20 -36.89 -13.64
C ARG A 164 49.52 -37.19 -14.97
N ALA A 165 48.44 -36.47 -15.29
CA ALA A 165 47.74 -36.62 -16.58
C ALA A 165 48.63 -36.22 -17.77
N ALA A 166 49.36 -35.11 -17.67
CA ALA A 166 50.29 -34.66 -18.69
C ALA A 166 51.45 -35.67 -18.89
N GLN A 167 51.95 -36.24 -17.80
CA GLN A 167 53.00 -37.26 -17.85
C GLN A 167 52.51 -38.57 -18.45
N ALA A 168 51.29 -39.00 -18.12
CA ALA A 168 50.65 -40.18 -18.71
C ALA A 168 50.44 -40.01 -20.24
N PHE A 169 49.97 -38.83 -20.67
CA PHE A 169 49.80 -38.51 -22.08
C PHE A 169 51.13 -38.55 -22.86
N LYS A 170 52.19 -37.99 -22.28
CA LYS A 170 53.54 -38.02 -22.88
C LYS A 170 54.09 -39.44 -23.03
N ASN A 171 53.81 -40.32 -22.08
CA ASN A 171 54.26 -41.71 -22.13
C ASN A 171 53.46 -42.55 -23.14
N SER A 172 52.18 -42.24 -23.39
CA SER A 172 51.36 -42.96 -24.38
C SER A 172 51.63 -42.56 -25.84
N SER A 173 52.26 -41.41 -26.10
CA SER A 173 52.55 -40.92 -27.46
C SER A 173 53.87 -41.45 -28.05
N HIS A 174 54.60 -42.30 -27.33
CA HIS A 174 55.88 -42.89 -27.75
C HIS A 174 55.79 -44.41 -28.01
N HIS A 175 54.58 -44.97 -28.04
CA HIS A 175 54.27 -46.33 -28.49
C HIS A 175 53.42 -46.26 -29.75
#